data_AF-A0A8J9SE50-F1
#
_entry.id   AF-A0A8J9SE50-F1
#
_cell.length_a   1.000
_cell.length_b   1.000
_cell.length_c   1.000
_cell.angle_alpha   90.00
_cell.angle_beta   90.00
_cell.angle_gamma   90.00
#
_symmetry.space_group_name_H-M   'P 1'
#
loop_
_entity.id
_entity.type
_entity.pdbx_description
1 polymer ?
#
loop_
_entity_poly.entity_id
_entity_poly.type
_entity_poly.pdbx_seq_one_letter_code
_entity_poly.pdbx_strand_id
1 'polypeptide(L)'
;MANILKKVLHNTSIKSPQDMVFRAAQTAEKLTDTATEKQQEELARYLSQMKAAMYGDGEVEPSKETAVLLCWEACKVGLPLLLAQKLSLLDFETRKDAAQVCGCIFRMDSNADGPGVRFVHEHPNILDILFQGYDNPAIALNCGSMLRDCVRDESLARMVLIGPLFREYFKKVEVSNFEVASDAFQTFKDLLTRHEPLVAGYLQSHYDEFFGAYVNLLQSSNYVTRRQSLKLLGELLLNRANVKVMMRYVSDVNNLKLMMILLKDNSRSIQFEAFHVFKVFVANPNKTPEIVEVLSTNKEKLLKYLGDFHTDKEDEQFKEEKAVIIKEISMLQNQQDIDPQADD
;
A
#
# COMPACT_ATOMS: atom_id res chain seq x y z
N MET A 1 -32.22 -4.06 -21.78
CA MET A 1 -32.30 -2.83 -20.95
C MET A 1 -33.57 -2.74 -20.08
N ALA A 2 -34.78 -2.63 -20.63
CA ALA A 2 -35.99 -2.31 -19.84
C ALA A 2 -36.41 -3.36 -18.78
N ASN A 3 -36.18 -4.65 -19.00
CA ASN A 3 -36.61 -5.71 -18.07
C ASN A 3 -35.66 -5.94 -16.87
N ILE A 4 -34.37 -5.59 -17.01
CA ILE A 4 -33.38 -5.70 -15.92
C ILE A 4 -33.53 -4.49 -14.98
N LEU A 5 -33.62 -3.28 -15.55
CA LEU A 5 -33.93 -2.05 -14.82
C LEU A 5 -35.24 -2.15 -14.02
N LYS A 6 -36.28 -2.77 -14.58
CA LYS A 6 -37.57 -2.99 -13.89
C LYS A 6 -37.50 -3.94 -12.70
N LYS A 7 -36.55 -4.89 -12.66
CA LYS A 7 -36.38 -5.83 -11.55
C LYS A 7 -35.64 -5.19 -10.37
N VAL A 8 -34.58 -4.41 -10.63
CA VAL A 8 -33.85 -3.68 -9.58
C VAL A 8 -34.71 -2.61 -8.90
N LEU A 9 -35.59 -1.97 -9.67
CA LEU A 9 -36.43 -0.87 -9.20
C LEU A 9 -37.80 -1.33 -8.65
N HIS A 10 -38.07 -2.64 -8.57
CA HIS A 10 -39.44 -3.16 -8.45
C HIS A 10 -40.18 -2.85 -7.13
N ASN A 11 -39.52 -2.25 -6.13
CA ASN A 11 -40.15 -1.94 -4.83
C ASN A 11 -39.99 -0.50 -4.34
N THR A 12 -39.59 0.46 -5.19
CA THR A 12 -39.44 1.87 -4.75
C THR A 12 -39.92 2.88 -5.79
N SER A 13 -40.34 4.08 -5.36
CA SER A 13 -40.88 5.17 -6.20
C SER A 13 -39.86 5.81 -7.18
N ILE A 14 -38.79 5.09 -7.50
CA ILE A 14 -37.61 5.55 -8.24
C ILE A 14 -37.73 5.10 -9.68
N LYS A 15 -37.73 6.06 -10.61
CA LYS A 15 -38.07 5.84 -12.02
C LYS A 15 -36.85 5.56 -12.90
N SER A 16 -35.63 5.89 -12.45
CA SER A 16 -34.38 5.72 -13.22
C SER A 16 -33.12 5.64 -12.34
N PRO A 17 -31.99 5.08 -12.84
CA PRO A 17 -30.67 5.16 -12.21
C PRO A 17 -30.24 6.61 -11.88
N GLN A 18 -30.55 7.55 -12.77
CA GLN A 18 -30.29 8.99 -12.57
C GLN A 18 -31.03 9.53 -11.34
N ASP A 19 -32.33 9.26 -11.23
CA ASP A 19 -33.15 9.72 -10.11
C ASP A 19 -32.65 9.12 -8.79
N MET A 20 -32.21 7.87 -8.80
CA MET A 20 -31.66 7.19 -7.64
C MET A 20 -30.41 7.91 -7.12
N VAL A 21 -29.45 8.16 -8.02
CA VAL A 21 -28.19 8.83 -7.71
C VAL A 21 -28.42 10.27 -7.23
N PHE A 22 -29.29 11.00 -7.92
CA PHE A 22 -29.63 12.37 -7.56
C PHE A 22 -30.25 12.46 -6.15
N ARG A 23 -31.19 11.57 -5.82
CA ARG A 23 -31.79 11.53 -4.49
C ARG A 23 -30.81 11.07 -3.42
N ALA A 24 -29.91 10.14 -3.73
CA ALA A 24 -28.82 9.75 -2.83
C ALA A 24 -27.93 10.97 -2.49
N ALA A 25 -27.51 11.73 -3.50
CA ALA A 25 -26.70 12.93 -3.31
C ALA A 25 -27.43 14.01 -2.49
N GLN A 26 -28.69 14.30 -2.81
CA GLN A 26 -29.50 15.25 -2.03
C GLN A 26 -29.70 14.83 -0.57
N THR A 27 -29.84 13.52 -0.33
CA THR A 27 -30.00 12.99 1.02
C THR A 27 -28.68 13.10 1.78
N ALA A 28 -27.56 12.73 1.15
CA ALA A 28 -26.22 12.82 1.73
C ALA A 28 -25.81 14.28 2.03
N GLU A 29 -26.14 15.22 1.15
CA GLU A 29 -25.85 16.66 1.34
C GLU A 29 -26.52 17.21 2.61
N LYS A 30 -27.76 16.78 2.88
CA LYS A 30 -28.55 17.19 4.05
C LYS A 30 -28.16 16.48 5.34
N LEU A 31 -27.25 15.48 5.29
CA LEU A 31 -26.79 14.80 6.49
C LEU A 31 -25.92 15.73 7.35
N THR A 32 -26.29 15.76 8.63
CA THR A 32 -25.63 16.48 9.72
C THR A 32 -25.52 15.55 10.92
N ASP A 33 -24.82 15.97 11.98
CA ASP A 33 -24.71 15.17 13.22
C ASP A 33 -26.07 14.87 13.88
N THR A 34 -27.10 15.65 13.56
CA THR A 34 -28.49 15.47 14.03
C THR A 34 -29.39 14.79 12.99
N ALA A 35 -28.82 14.03 12.05
CA ALA A 35 -29.58 13.32 11.04
C ALA A 35 -30.62 12.40 11.67
N THR A 36 -31.86 12.49 11.20
CA THR A 36 -32.96 11.64 11.65
C THR A 36 -32.78 10.21 11.16
N GLU A 37 -33.31 9.23 11.90
CA GLU A 37 -33.34 7.81 11.49
C GLU A 37 -33.89 7.64 10.07
N LYS A 38 -34.94 8.37 9.72
CA LYS A 38 -35.51 8.39 8.38
C LYS A 38 -34.52 8.82 7.28
N GLN A 39 -33.66 9.81 7.55
CA GLN A 39 -32.65 10.26 6.58
C GLN A 39 -31.54 9.21 6.41
N GLN A 40 -31.15 8.55 7.50
CA GLN A 40 -30.17 7.46 7.46
C GLN A 40 -30.71 6.28 6.66
N GLU A 41 -31.92 5.80 6.99
CA GLU A 41 -32.61 4.71 6.30
C GLU A 41 -32.80 5.01 4.81
N GLU A 42 -33.16 6.25 4.46
CA GLU A 42 -33.37 6.63 3.07
C GLU A 42 -32.06 6.58 2.27
N LEU A 43 -30.95 7.11 2.80
CA LEU A 43 -29.65 7.02 2.14
C LEU A 43 -29.15 5.57 2.06
N ALA A 44 -29.26 4.81 3.14
CA ALA A 44 -28.89 3.39 3.20
C ALA A 44 -29.61 2.60 2.10
N ARG A 45 -30.92 2.85 1.92
CA ARG A 45 -31.72 2.23 0.87
C ARG A 45 -31.21 2.58 -0.53
N TYR A 46 -30.88 3.83 -0.81
CA TYR A 46 -30.34 4.21 -2.13
C TYR A 46 -28.97 3.56 -2.39
N LEU A 47 -28.06 3.58 -1.42
CA LEU A 47 -26.72 3.00 -1.57
C LEU A 47 -26.78 1.47 -1.76
N SER A 48 -27.66 0.79 -1.01
CA SER A 48 -27.89 -0.65 -1.16
C SER A 48 -28.43 -1.00 -2.55
N GLN A 49 -29.38 -0.22 -3.08
CA GLN A 49 -29.89 -0.40 -4.45
C GLN A 49 -28.82 -0.15 -5.52
N MET A 50 -28.00 0.88 -5.35
CA MET A 50 -26.86 1.15 -6.23
C MET A 50 -25.86 -0.02 -6.22
N LYS A 51 -25.51 -0.51 -5.02
CA LYS A 51 -24.63 -1.67 -4.83
C LYS A 51 -25.20 -2.92 -5.52
N ALA A 52 -26.48 -3.23 -5.33
CA ALA A 52 -27.13 -4.37 -5.98
C ALA A 52 -27.10 -4.23 -7.51
N ALA A 53 -27.32 -3.04 -8.06
CA ALA A 53 -27.23 -2.80 -9.50
C ALA A 53 -25.79 -2.98 -10.05
N MET A 54 -24.78 -2.65 -9.23
CA MET A 54 -23.36 -2.71 -9.61
C MET A 54 -22.75 -4.12 -9.48
N TYR A 55 -23.06 -4.84 -8.40
CA TYR A 55 -22.43 -6.13 -8.07
C TYR A 55 -23.37 -7.34 -8.14
N GLY A 56 -24.68 -7.11 -8.16
CA GLY A 56 -25.69 -8.14 -7.93
C GLY A 56 -25.82 -8.53 -6.47
N ASP A 57 -26.92 -9.21 -6.14
CA ASP A 57 -27.23 -9.70 -4.79
C ASP A 57 -27.87 -11.11 -4.79
N GLY A 58 -27.78 -11.82 -5.92
CA GLY A 58 -28.39 -13.13 -6.14
C GLY A 58 -29.82 -13.08 -6.67
N GLU A 59 -30.56 -11.98 -6.44
CA GLU A 59 -31.86 -11.72 -7.06
C GLU A 59 -31.74 -10.77 -8.26
N VAL A 60 -30.84 -9.79 -8.14
CA VAL A 60 -30.44 -8.85 -9.18
C VAL A 60 -29.16 -9.33 -9.83
N GLU A 61 -29.20 -9.54 -11.15
CA GLU A 61 -27.99 -9.75 -11.94
C GLU A 61 -27.28 -8.41 -12.22
N PRO A 62 -25.94 -8.34 -12.04
CA PRO A 62 -25.19 -7.12 -12.34
C PRO A 62 -25.22 -6.81 -13.83
N SER A 63 -25.46 -5.54 -14.17
CA SER A 63 -25.45 -5.06 -15.55
C SER A 63 -24.34 -4.05 -15.75
N LYS A 64 -23.35 -4.38 -16.59
CA LYS A 64 -22.22 -3.48 -16.89
C LYS A 64 -22.68 -2.11 -17.40
N GLU A 65 -23.66 -2.08 -18.29
CA GLU A 65 -24.24 -0.84 -18.81
C GLU A 65 -24.86 0.03 -17.70
N THR A 66 -25.63 -0.60 -16.81
CA THR A 66 -26.25 0.09 -15.66
C THR A 66 -25.19 0.60 -14.69
N ALA A 67 -24.16 -0.20 -14.39
CA ALA A 67 -23.07 0.19 -13.51
C ALA A 67 -22.29 1.38 -14.06
N VAL A 68 -21.94 1.37 -15.36
CA VAL A 68 -21.27 2.49 -16.03
C VAL A 68 -22.12 3.76 -15.92
N LEU A 69 -23.41 3.68 -16.24
CA LEU A 69 -24.33 4.81 -16.14
C LEU A 69 -24.40 5.38 -14.72
N LEU A 70 -24.54 4.51 -13.71
CA LEU A 70 -24.55 4.92 -12.31
C LEU A 70 -23.26 5.64 -11.91
N CYS A 71 -22.10 5.17 -12.38
CA CYS A 71 -20.82 5.81 -12.06
C CYS A 71 -20.74 7.22 -12.65
N TRP A 72 -21.11 7.40 -13.92
CA TRP A 72 -21.11 8.72 -14.56
C TRP A 72 -22.06 9.69 -13.87
N GLU A 73 -23.28 9.26 -13.58
CA GLU A 73 -24.27 10.11 -12.91
C GLU A 73 -23.84 10.43 -11.48
N ALA A 74 -23.21 9.49 -10.76
CA ALA A 74 -22.72 9.71 -9.41
C ALA A 74 -21.61 10.76 -9.38
N CYS A 75 -20.65 10.69 -10.30
CA CYS A 75 -19.62 11.71 -10.45
C CYS A 75 -20.22 13.07 -10.82
N LYS A 76 -21.19 13.12 -11.74
CA LYS A 76 -21.85 14.35 -12.18
C LYS A 76 -22.53 15.12 -11.03
N VAL A 77 -23.09 14.42 -10.06
CA VAL A 77 -23.73 15.04 -8.88
C VAL A 77 -22.82 15.17 -7.67
N GLY A 78 -21.52 14.85 -7.80
CA GLY A 78 -20.55 14.97 -6.70
C GLY A 78 -20.71 13.93 -5.59
N LEU A 79 -21.44 12.84 -5.83
CA LEU A 79 -21.75 11.84 -4.80
C LEU A 79 -20.49 11.23 -4.14
N PRO A 80 -19.40 10.87 -4.85
CA PRO A 80 -18.21 10.31 -4.20
C PRO A 80 -17.59 11.25 -3.16
N LEU A 81 -17.53 12.55 -3.46
CA LEU A 81 -16.99 13.55 -2.54
C LEU A 81 -17.90 13.74 -1.32
N LEU A 82 -19.22 13.81 -1.54
CA LEU A 82 -20.20 13.90 -0.45
C LEU A 82 -20.11 12.69 0.49
N LEU A 83 -20.03 11.48 -0.07
CA LEU A 83 -19.91 10.25 0.72
C LEU A 83 -18.59 10.23 1.51
N ALA A 84 -17.48 10.63 0.92
CA ALA A 84 -16.20 10.74 1.63
C ALA A 84 -16.27 11.73 2.80
N GLN A 85 -16.90 12.89 2.60
CA GLN A 85 -17.05 13.93 3.64
C GLN A 85 -18.00 13.53 4.77
N LYS A 86 -19.04 12.76 4.46
CA LYS A 86 -20.13 12.42 5.40
C LYS A 86 -20.00 11.03 5.99
N LEU A 87 -18.95 10.27 5.64
CA LEU A 87 -18.79 8.87 5.99
C LEU A 87 -18.91 8.59 7.50
N SER A 88 -18.37 9.47 8.35
CA SER A 88 -18.45 9.35 9.81
C SER A 88 -19.87 9.49 10.38
N LEU A 89 -20.77 10.12 9.63
CA LEU A 89 -22.17 10.32 10.03
C LEU A 89 -23.06 9.14 9.70
N LEU A 90 -22.61 8.23 8.83
CA LEU A 90 -23.37 7.07 8.39
C LEU A 90 -23.31 5.97 9.45
N ASP A 91 -24.32 5.10 9.51
CA ASP A 91 -24.25 3.88 10.30
C ASP A 91 -23.23 2.87 9.72
N PHE A 92 -22.95 1.82 10.49
CA PHE A 92 -21.89 0.86 10.16
C PHE A 92 -22.09 0.14 8.82
N GLU A 93 -23.30 -0.32 8.51
CA GLU A 93 -23.57 -1.02 7.25
C GLU A 93 -23.61 -0.04 6.07
N THR A 94 -24.16 1.14 6.27
CA THR A 94 -24.22 2.20 5.26
C THR A 94 -22.82 2.69 4.86
N ARG A 95 -21.85 2.73 5.80
CA ARG A 95 -20.43 3.01 5.48
C ARG A 95 -19.82 1.99 4.54
N LYS A 96 -20.14 0.69 4.72
CA LYS A 96 -19.65 -0.36 3.84
C LYS A 96 -20.24 -0.22 2.44
N ASP A 97 -21.54 0.04 2.36
CA ASP A 97 -22.22 0.25 1.08
C ASP A 97 -21.68 1.50 0.36
N ALA A 98 -21.47 2.60 1.09
CA ALA A 98 -20.85 3.82 0.55
C ALA A 98 -19.44 3.55 -0.01
N ALA A 99 -18.60 2.82 0.74
CA ALA A 99 -17.25 2.47 0.32
C ALA A 99 -17.24 1.55 -0.91
N GLN A 100 -18.16 0.58 -0.98
CA GLN A 100 -18.30 -0.31 -2.13
C GLN A 100 -18.80 0.43 -3.37
N VAL A 101 -19.81 1.29 -3.24
CA VAL A 101 -20.29 2.14 -4.34
C VAL A 101 -19.16 3.03 -4.86
N CYS A 102 -18.43 3.73 -3.97
CA CYS A 102 -17.30 4.55 -4.38
C CYS A 102 -16.17 3.73 -5.01
N GLY A 103 -15.88 2.55 -4.46
CA GLY A 103 -14.92 1.62 -5.03
C GLY A 103 -15.31 1.17 -6.45
N CYS A 104 -16.60 0.94 -6.72
CA CYS A 104 -17.09 0.69 -8.08
C CYS A 104 -16.76 1.86 -9.02
N ILE A 105 -17.07 3.08 -8.56
CA ILE A 105 -16.86 4.31 -9.33
C ILE A 105 -15.39 4.52 -9.67
N PHE A 106 -14.49 4.39 -8.68
CA PHE A 106 -13.05 4.58 -8.88
C PHE A 106 -12.41 3.48 -9.72
N ARG A 107 -12.91 2.25 -9.64
CA ARG A 107 -12.45 1.11 -10.45
C ARG A 107 -13.05 1.06 -11.85
N MET A 108 -14.06 1.88 -12.15
CA MET A 108 -14.78 1.82 -13.42
C MET A 108 -13.86 2.24 -14.57
N ASP A 109 -13.42 1.26 -15.34
CA ASP A 109 -12.63 1.49 -16.55
C ASP A 109 -13.56 1.83 -17.72
N SER A 110 -13.31 2.98 -18.36
CA SER A 110 -13.96 3.39 -19.60
C SER A 110 -12.96 4.00 -20.57
N ASN A 111 -11.87 3.26 -20.87
CA ASN A 111 -10.65 3.76 -21.50
C ASN A 111 -9.92 4.72 -20.54
N ALA A 112 -8.85 5.40 -21.00
CA ALA A 112 -7.97 6.26 -20.19
C ALA A 112 -8.63 7.48 -19.49
N ASP A 113 -9.97 7.55 -19.43
CA ASP A 113 -10.77 8.61 -18.82
C ASP A 113 -12.01 8.02 -18.11
N GLY A 114 -11.76 7.13 -17.13
CA GLY A 114 -12.80 6.54 -16.28
C GLY A 114 -13.56 7.61 -15.47
N PRO A 115 -14.87 7.44 -15.18
CA PRO A 115 -15.66 8.44 -14.46
C PRO A 115 -15.05 8.78 -13.09
N GLY A 116 -14.55 7.78 -12.37
CA GLY A 116 -13.89 7.99 -11.08
C GLY A 116 -12.55 8.72 -11.20
N VAL A 117 -11.71 8.34 -12.16
CA VAL A 117 -10.40 8.97 -12.39
C VAL A 117 -10.57 10.45 -12.74
N ARG A 118 -11.44 10.75 -13.69
CA ARG A 118 -11.77 12.12 -14.08
C ARG A 118 -12.30 12.94 -12.92
N PHE A 119 -13.23 12.35 -12.15
CA PHE A 119 -13.82 13.04 -11.01
C PHE A 119 -12.77 13.43 -9.96
N VAL A 120 -11.83 12.53 -9.64
CA VAL A 120 -10.76 12.80 -8.66
C VAL A 120 -9.78 13.87 -9.18
N HIS A 121 -9.47 13.90 -10.49
CA HIS A 121 -8.68 15.00 -11.07
C HIS A 121 -9.36 16.36 -10.96
N GLU A 122 -10.68 16.40 -11.16
CA GLU A 122 -11.49 17.62 -11.00
C GLU A 122 -11.69 17.99 -9.51
N HIS A 123 -11.57 17.03 -8.59
CA HIS A 123 -11.81 17.19 -7.14
C HIS A 123 -10.70 16.54 -6.29
N PRO A 124 -9.44 17.00 -6.39
CA PRO A 124 -8.28 16.34 -5.77
C PRO A 124 -8.36 16.25 -4.24
N ASN A 125 -9.10 17.17 -3.61
CA ASN A 125 -9.29 17.22 -2.16
C ASN A 125 -9.96 15.96 -1.59
N ILE A 126 -10.60 15.12 -2.41
CA ILE A 126 -11.12 13.83 -1.96
C ILE A 126 -10.01 12.92 -1.42
N LEU A 127 -8.79 12.99 -1.98
CA LEU A 127 -7.64 12.22 -1.52
C LEU A 127 -7.23 12.64 -0.11
N ASP A 128 -7.23 13.94 0.19
CA ASP A 128 -6.96 14.48 1.51
C ASP A 128 -8.02 14.06 2.52
N ILE A 129 -9.30 14.13 2.15
CA ILE A 129 -10.43 13.73 3.02
C ILE A 129 -10.32 12.25 3.38
N LEU A 130 -10.07 11.38 2.39
CA LEU A 130 -9.90 9.95 2.64
C LEU A 130 -8.66 9.67 3.48
N PHE A 131 -7.56 10.37 3.26
CA PHE A 131 -6.36 10.23 4.08
C PHE A 131 -6.58 10.67 5.53
N GLN A 132 -7.26 11.80 5.75
CA GLN A 132 -7.64 12.28 7.09
C GLN A 132 -8.62 11.32 7.78
N GLY A 133 -9.40 10.55 7.03
CA GLY A 133 -10.26 9.50 7.55
C GLY A 133 -9.52 8.46 8.42
N TYR A 134 -8.22 8.26 8.23
CA TYR A 134 -7.41 7.42 9.13
C TYR A 134 -7.35 7.93 10.58
N ASP A 135 -7.62 9.22 10.84
CA ASP A 135 -7.69 9.78 12.20
C ASP A 135 -8.97 9.41 12.95
N ASN A 136 -9.96 8.84 12.25
CA ASN A 136 -11.19 8.34 12.84
C ASN A 136 -11.25 6.80 12.71
N PRO A 137 -10.97 6.05 13.81
CA PRO A 137 -10.97 4.59 13.78
C PRO A 137 -12.26 3.96 13.25
N ALA A 138 -13.40 4.64 13.39
CA ALA A 138 -14.70 4.11 12.99
C ALA A 138 -14.94 4.11 11.47
N ILE A 139 -14.11 4.84 10.70
CA ILE A 139 -14.18 4.91 9.22
C ILE A 139 -12.84 4.64 8.53
N ALA A 140 -11.74 4.54 9.29
CA ALA A 140 -10.38 4.43 8.75
C ALA A 140 -10.24 3.34 7.67
N LEU A 141 -10.79 2.16 7.90
CA LEU A 141 -10.71 1.04 6.94
C LEU A 141 -11.55 1.29 5.67
N ASN A 142 -12.70 1.97 5.81
CA ASN A 142 -13.52 2.36 4.66
C ASN A 142 -12.77 3.39 3.81
N CYS A 143 -12.21 4.43 4.45
CA CYS A 143 -11.41 5.45 3.79
C CYS A 143 -10.16 4.86 3.11
N GLY A 144 -9.46 3.97 3.80
CA GLY A 144 -8.30 3.27 3.25
C GLY A 144 -8.65 2.41 2.04
N SER A 145 -9.75 1.66 2.08
CA SER A 145 -10.24 0.91 0.93
C SER A 145 -10.56 1.81 -0.26
N MET A 146 -11.29 2.91 -0.04
CA MET A 146 -11.62 3.87 -1.10
C MET A 146 -10.37 4.53 -1.69
N LEU A 147 -9.41 4.92 -0.85
CA LEU A 147 -8.17 5.53 -1.29
C LEU A 147 -7.31 4.55 -2.09
N ARG A 148 -7.25 3.29 -1.67
CA ARG A 148 -6.63 2.21 -2.45
C ARG A 148 -7.28 2.03 -3.81
N ASP A 149 -8.61 2.11 -3.90
CA ASP A 149 -9.31 2.06 -5.17
C ASP A 149 -8.96 3.23 -6.10
N CYS A 150 -8.76 4.45 -5.56
CA CYS A 150 -8.27 5.58 -6.33
C CYS A 150 -6.87 5.32 -6.90
N VAL A 151 -5.92 4.91 -6.07
CA VAL A 151 -4.50 4.76 -6.47
C VAL A 151 -4.22 3.51 -7.31
N ARG A 152 -5.26 2.74 -7.65
CA ARG A 152 -5.16 1.73 -8.71
C ARG A 152 -4.85 2.35 -10.06
N ASP A 153 -5.32 3.57 -10.31
CA ASP A 153 -4.95 4.36 -11.48
C ASP A 153 -3.58 5.02 -11.28
N GLU A 154 -2.72 4.98 -12.29
CA GLU A 154 -1.35 5.51 -12.20
C GLU A 154 -1.34 7.03 -12.00
N SER A 155 -2.25 7.76 -12.67
CA SER A 155 -2.27 9.23 -12.59
C SER A 155 -2.68 9.72 -11.20
N LEU A 156 -3.62 9.03 -10.54
CA LEU A 156 -4.02 9.31 -9.17
C LEU A 156 -2.95 8.87 -8.15
N ALA A 157 -2.35 7.69 -8.36
CA ALA A 157 -1.22 7.25 -7.53
C ALA A 157 -0.07 8.25 -7.57
N ARG A 158 0.23 8.81 -8.76
CA ARG A 158 1.24 9.85 -8.95
C ARG A 158 0.94 11.11 -8.14
N MET A 159 -0.32 11.56 -8.09
CA MET A 159 -0.71 12.72 -7.28
C MET A 159 -0.43 12.50 -5.80
N VAL A 160 -0.71 11.29 -5.28
CA VAL A 160 -0.45 10.96 -3.88
C VAL A 160 1.04 10.81 -3.62
N LEU A 161 1.73 9.96 -4.40
CA LEU A 161 3.14 9.57 -4.20
C LEU A 161 4.10 10.77 -4.29
N ILE A 162 3.89 11.67 -5.25
CA ILE A 162 4.73 12.86 -5.44
C ILE A 162 4.24 14.02 -4.55
N GLY A 163 2.99 13.97 -4.09
CA GLY A 163 2.37 15.00 -3.26
C GLY A 163 2.80 14.95 -1.78
N PRO A 164 2.36 15.95 -0.99
CA PRO A 164 2.69 16.03 0.43
C PRO A 164 2.05 14.89 1.26
N LEU A 165 0.90 14.36 0.81
CA LEU A 165 0.19 13.28 1.49
C LEU A 165 1.04 12.04 1.69
N PHE A 166 1.91 11.70 0.74
CA PHE A 166 2.74 10.50 0.84
C PHE A 166 3.64 10.51 2.09
N ARG A 167 4.20 11.68 2.44
CA ARG A 167 5.09 11.81 3.61
C ARG A 167 4.37 11.58 4.92
N GLU A 168 3.09 11.91 4.98
CA GLU A 168 2.30 11.73 6.18
C GLU A 168 2.02 10.24 6.47
N TYR A 169 2.14 9.34 5.49
CA TYR A 169 2.04 7.89 5.73
C TYR A 169 3.08 7.37 6.71
N PHE A 170 4.30 7.93 6.74
CA PHE A 170 5.33 7.53 7.71
C PHE A 170 4.86 7.70 9.16
N LYS A 171 3.94 8.64 9.41
CA LYS A 171 3.29 8.79 10.73
C LYS A 171 2.09 7.86 10.87
N LYS A 172 1.26 7.72 9.82
CA LYS A 172 0.04 6.88 9.86
C LYS A 172 0.33 5.41 10.08
N VAL A 173 1.44 4.89 9.57
CA VAL A 173 1.83 3.47 9.78
C VAL A 173 2.37 3.19 11.18
N GLU A 174 2.60 4.22 11.99
CA GLU A 174 3.12 4.12 13.36
C GLU A 174 2.06 4.41 14.43
N VAL A 175 0.79 4.60 14.05
CA VAL A 175 -0.27 4.85 15.03
C VAL A 175 -0.49 3.63 15.92
N SER A 176 -0.91 3.88 17.17
CA SER A 176 -1.09 2.83 18.17
C SER A 176 -2.25 1.87 17.87
N ASN A 177 -3.25 2.33 17.11
CA ASN A 177 -4.33 1.46 16.66
C ASN A 177 -3.83 0.52 15.55
N PHE A 178 -3.73 -0.76 15.89
CA PHE A 178 -3.19 -1.79 15.01
C PHE A 178 -3.94 -1.93 13.67
N GLU A 179 -5.27 -1.90 13.69
CA GLU A 179 -6.07 -2.07 12.47
C GLU A 179 -5.86 -0.88 11.52
N VAL A 180 -5.85 0.34 12.07
CA VAL A 180 -5.61 1.57 11.33
C VAL A 180 -4.20 1.60 10.76
N ALA A 181 -3.17 1.32 11.58
CA ALA A 181 -1.78 1.29 11.14
C ALA A 181 -1.55 0.24 10.04
N SER A 182 -2.14 -0.96 10.19
CA SER A 182 -2.02 -2.04 9.22
C SER A 182 -2.69 -1.70 7.90
N ASP A 183 -3.87 -1.08 7.92
CA ASP A 183 -4.56 -0.63 6.72
C ASP A 183 -3.81 0.52 6.03
N ALA A 184 -3.31 1.50 6.79
CA ALA A 184 -2.46 2.57 6.26
C ALA A 184 -1.19 1.99 5.62
N PHE A 185 -0.58 0.97 6.22
CA PHE A 185 0.59 0.29 5.67
C PHE A 185 0.26 -0.42 4.35
N GLN A 186 -0.93 -1.01 4.19
CA GLN A 186 -1.35 -1.59 2.92
C GLN A 186 -1.40 -0.54 1.81
N THR A 187 -1.94 0.65 2.10
CA THR A 187 -1.99 1.75 1.12
C THR A 187 -0.59 2.31 0.83
N PHE A 188 0.24 2.48 1.86
CA PHE A 188 1.64 2.88 1.74
C PHE A 188 2.45 1.92 0.85
N LYS A 189 2.28 0.61 1.08
CA LYS A 189 2.87 -0.45 0.26
C LYS A 189 2.37 -0.37 -1.18
N ASP A 190 1.06 -0.25 -1.39
CA ASP A 190 0.48 -0.23 -2.74
C ASP A 190 1.03 0.92 -3.59
N LEU A 191 1.14 2.11 -2.98
CA LEU A 191 1.77 3.30 -3.58
C LEU A 191 3.23 3.07 -3.98
N LEU A 192 3.95 2.20 -3.26
CA LEU A 192 5.36 1.89 -3.46
C LEU A 192 5.61 0.63 -4.32
N THR A 193 4.58 -0.12 -4.72
CA THR A 193 4.78 -1.38 -5.45
C THR A 193 3.92 -1.56 -6.69
N ARG A 194 2.78 -0.86 -6.82
CA ARG A 194 1.83 -1.11 -7.91
C ARG A 194 2.34 -0.63 -9.27
N HIS A 195 2.80 0.61 -9.35
CA HIS A 195 3.16 1.27 -10.60
C HIS A 195 4.68 1.36 -10.73
N GLU A 196 5.32 0.23 -11.06
CA GLU A 196 6.79 0.08 -10.95
C GLU A 196 7.60 1.19 -11.63
N PRO A 197 7.30 1.65 -12.86
CA PRO A 197 8.07 2.72 -13.50
C PRO A 197 7.95 4.07 -12.76
N LEU A 198 6.74 4.40 -12.27
CA LEU A 198 6.49 5.60 -11.48
C LEU A 198 7.27 5.55 -10.16
N VAL A 199 7.17 4.43 -9.43
CA VAL A 199 7.87 4.21 -8.16
C VAL A 199 9.38 4.30 -8.36
N ALA A 200 9.93 3.61 -9.36
CA ALA A 200 11.35 3.63 -9.64
C ALA A 200 11.87 5.04 -9.92
N GLY A 201 11.10 5.85 -10.66
CA GLY A 201 11.41 7.26 -10.89
C GLY A 201 11.37 8.09 -9.61
N TYR A 202 10.35 7.88 -8.77
CA TYR A 202 10.22 8.56 -7.48
C TYR A 202 11.38 8.23 -6.53
N LEU A 203 11.67 6.95 -6.31
CA LEU A 203 12.72 6.49 -5.40
C LEU A 203 14.12 6.95 -5.84
N GLN A 204 14.38 7.05 -7.15
CA GLN A 204 15.65 7.58 -7.64
C GLN A 204 15.79 9.08 -7.38
N SER A 205 14.72 9.85 -7.61
CA SER A 205 14.75 11.31 -7.47
C SER A 205 14.68 11.79 -6.02
N HIS A 206 14.09 11.01 -5.13
CA HIS A 206 13.87 11.35 -3.72
C HIS A 206 14.63 10.42 -2.76
N TYR A 207 15.70 9.77 -3.24
CA TYR A 207 16.38 8.69 -2.54
C TYR A 207 16.75 9.02 -1.09
N ASP A 208 17.51 10.11 -0.88
CA ASP A 208 18.07 10.46 0.43
C ASP A 208 16.97 10.78 1.44
N GLU A 209 15.95 11.50 0.99
CA GLU A 209 14.82 11.87 1.82
C GLU A 209 13.96 10.65 2.16
N PHE A 210 13.61 9.83 1.16
CA PHE A 210 12.80 8.64 1.36
C PHE A 210 13.49 7.65 2.29
N PHE A 211 14.73 7.24 2.00
CA PHE A 211 15.43 6.27 2.82
C PHE A 211 15.84 6.84 4.19
N GLY A 212 16.11 8.15 4.29
CA GLY A 212 16.30 8.83 5.56
C GLY A 212 15.06 8.71 6.47
N ALA A 213 13.85 8.86 5.92
CA ALA A 213 12.62 8.61 6.65
C ALA A 213 12.37 7.12 6.91
N TYR A 214 12.66 6.25 5.93
CA TYR A 214 12.40 4.81 5.98
C TYR A 214 13.21 4.08 7.05
N VAL A 215 14.43 4.52 7.34
CA VAL A 215 15.25 3.97 8.43
C VAL A 215 14.52 4.01 9.77
N ASN A 216 13.70 5.03 10.03
CA ASN A 216 12.92 5.11 11.26
C ASN A 216 11.90 3.97 11.37
N LEU A 217 11.30 3.55 10.26
CA LEU A 217 10.37 2.41 10.23
C LEU A 217 11.11 1.09 10.52
N LEU A 218 12.33 0.94 10.00
CA LEU A 218 13.19 -0.23 10.27
C LEU A 218 13.68 -0.29 11.72
N GLN A 219 13.64 0.84 12.43
CA GLN A 219 14.03 0.96 13.83
C GLN A 219 12.84 1.14 14.78
N SER A 220 11.61 1.03 14.26
CA SER A 220 10.40 1.25 15.03
C SER A 220 10.29 0.32 16.24
N SER A 221 9.75 0.82 17.35
CA SER A 221 9.36 0.00 18.49
C SER A 221 8.13 -0.85 18.20
N ASN A 222 7.33 -0.49 17.19
CA ASN A 222 6.20 -1.28 16.74
C ASN A 222 6.72 -2.49 15.93
N TYR A 223 6.59 -3.68 16.51
CA TYR A 223 7.03 -4.93 15.89
C TYR A 223 6.45 -5.15 14.49
N VAL A 224 5.16 -4.87 14.28
CA VAL A 224 4.51 -5.11 13.00
C VAL A 224 5.02 -4.12 11.95
N THR A 225 5.09 -2.83 12.28
CA THR A 225 5.62 -1.81 11.37
C THR A 225 7.07 -2.11 11.01
N ARG A 226 7.92 -2.45 11.98
CA ARG A 226 9.31 -2.83 11.74
C ARG A 226 9.41 -4.04 10.81
N ARG A 227 8.65 -5.10 11.08
CA ARG A 227 8.65 -6.32 10.26
C ARG A 227 8.16 -6.06 8.84
N GLN A 228 7.02 -5.40 8.67
CA GLN A 228 6.45 -5.15 7.35
C GLN A 228 7.32 -4.20 6.52
N SER A 229 7.94 -3.20 7.16
CA SER A 229 8.87 -2.27 6.50
C SER A 229 10.12 -2.98 6.01
N LEU A 230 10.66 -3.93 6.79
CA LEU A 230 11.82 -4.71 6.39
C LEU A 230 11.50 -5.66 5.22
N LYS A 231 10.33 -6.31 5.26
CA LYS A 231 9.83 -7.12 4.14
C LYS A 231 9.66 -6.28 2.88
N LEU A 232 9.00 -5.12 2.99
CA LEU A 232 8.78 -4.20 1.87
C LEU A 232 10.12 -3.68 1.32
N LEU A 233 11.10 -3.40 2.15
CA LEU A 233 12.45 -3.02 1.70
C LEU A 233 13.06 -4.11 0.81
N GLY A 234 12.98 -5.38 1.22
CA GLY A 234 13.42 -6.51 0.41
C GLY A 234 12.72 -6.56 -0.96
N GLU A 235 11.40 -6.41 -0.97
CA GLU A 235 10.60 -6.35 -2.20
C GLU A 235 11.02 -5.19 -3.12
N LEU A 236 11.25 -4.00 -2.56
CA LEU A 236 11.69 -2.82 -3.31
C LEU A 236 13.06 -3.01 -3.94
N LEU A 237 14.02 -3.55 -3.20
CA LEU A 237 15.39 -3.75 -3.69
C LEU A 237 15.49 -4.86 -4.75
N LEU A 238 14.66 -5.89 -4.64
CA LEU A 238 14.65 -7.01 -5.60
C LEU A 238 13.82 -6.72 -6.86
N ASN A 239 13.05 -5.63 -6.89
CA ASN A 239 12.27 -5.24 -8.06
C ASN A 239 13.20 -4.80 -9.22
N ARG A 240 12.97 -5.33 -10.42
CA ARG A 240 13.77 -5.05 -11.63
C ARG A 240 13.70 -3.58 -12.07
N ALA A 241 12.61 -2.87 -11.80
CA ALA A 241 12.53 -1.44 -12.09
C ALA A 241 13.47 -0.62 -11.17
N ASN A 242 13.82 -1.16 -9.99
CA ASN A 242 14.56 -0.48 -8.95
C ASN A 242 16.07 -0.78 -8.94
N VAL A 243 16.65 -1.39 -9.99
CA VAL A 243 18.08 -1.77 -9.98
C VAL A 243 19.01 -0.60 -9.61
N LYS A 244 18.76 0.61 -10.12
CA LYS A 244 19.57 1.79 -9.76
C LYS A 244 19.47 2.16 -8.28
N VAL A 245 18.26 2.08 -7.72
CA VAL A 245 18.00 2.31 -6.29
C VAL A 245 18.70 1.25 -5.45
N MET A 246 18.56 -0.01 -5.85
CA MET A 246 19.18 -1.14 -5.18
C MET A 246 20.70 -1.03 -5.18
N MET A 247 21.33 -0.78 -6.33
CA MET A 247 22.78 -0.59 -6.42
C MET A 247 23.29 0.53 -5.51
N ARG A 248 22.56 1.66 -5.42
CA ARG A 248 22.89 2.73 -4.47
C ARG A 248 22.76 2.28 -3.03
N TYR A 249 21.67 1.58 -2.68
CA TYR A 249 21.41 1.11 -1.32
C TYR A 249 22.44 0.11 -0.81
N VAL A 250 22.83 -0.86 -1.65
CA VAL A 250 23.78 -1.91 -1.27
C VAL A 250 25.24 -1.47 -1.28
N SER A 251 25.51 -0.25 -1.75
CA SER A 251 26.85 0.36 -1.74
C SER A 251 27.12 1.15 -0.46
N ASP A 252 26.10 1.39 0.39
CA ASP A 252 26.23 2.15 1.64
C ASP A 252 26.51 1.21 2.83
N VAL A 253 27.64 1.44 3.48
CA VAL A 253 28.09 0.71 4.66
C VAL A 253 27.13 0.82 5.85
N ASN A 254 26.46 1.95 6.02
CA ASN A 254 25.51 2.14 7.12
C ASN A 254 24.28 1.25 6.94
N ASN A 255 23.81 1.10 5.71
CA ASN A 255 22.72 0.17 5.39
C ASN A 255 23.13 -1.28 5.66
N LEU A 256 24.36 -1.68 5.29
CA LEU A 256 24.89 -3.01 5.64
C LEU A 256 24.93 -3.23 7.15
N LYS A 257 25.49 -2.28 7.91
CA LYS A 257 25.58 -2.35 9.37
C LYS A 257 24.19 -2.47 10.00
N LEU A 258 23.20 -1.71 9.52
CA LEU A 258 21.81 -1.82 9.98
C LEU A 258 21.26 -3.23 9.75
N MET A 259 21.45 -3.80 8.56
CA MET A 259 20.99 -5.17 8.28
C MET A 259 21.68 -6.21 9.18
N MET A 260 22.98 -6.06 9.43
CA MET A 260 23.73 -6.94 10.34
C MET A 260 23.26 -6.81 11.80
N ILE A 261 22.84 -5.62 12.23
CA ILE A 261 22.20 -5.43 13.54
C ILE A 261 20.85 -6.13 13.59
N LEU A 262 20.01 -5.97 12.56
CA LEU A 262 18.68 -6.60 12.49
C LEU A 262 18.74 -8.13 12.37
N LEU A 263 19.79 -8.70 11.78
CA LEU A 263 20.06 -10.14 11.86
C LEU A 263 20.20 -10.63 13.31
N LYS A 264 20.56 -9.75 14.25
CA LYS A 264 20.68 -10.09 15.68
C LYS A 264 19.47 -9.66 16.52
N ASP A 265 18.37 -9.26 15.89
CA ASP A 265 17.14 -8.85 16.59
C ASP A 265 16.59 -10.02 17.45
N ASN A 266 15.91 -9.73 18.55
CA ASN A 266 15.32 -10.76 19.42
C ASN A 266 14.22 -11.57 18.71
N SER A 267 13.58 -11.01 17.67
CA SER A 267 12.53 -11.65 16.90
C SER A 267 13.11 -12.42 15.71
N ARG A 268 12.93 -13.75 15.74
CA ARG A 268 13.23 -14.65 14.61
C ARG A 268 12.59 -14.22 13.29
N SER A 269 11.41 -13.60 13.33
CA SER A 269 10.78 -13.10 12.10
C SER A 269 11.48 -11.86 11.55
N ILE A 270 11.97 -10.95 12.40
CA ILE A 270 12.77 -9.79 11.95
C ILE A 270 14.11 -10.26 11.37
N GLN A 271 14.78 -11.18 12.06
CA GLN A 271 16.03 -11.78 11.59
C GLN A 271 15.87 -12.35 10.18
N PHE A 272 14.77 -13.08 9.93
CA PHE A 272 14.48 -13.68 8.63
C PHE A 272 14.28 -12.64 7.51
N GLU A 273 13.50 -11.58 7.75
CA GLU A 273 13.33 -10.52 6.75
C GLU A 273 14.65 -9.73 6.55
N ALA A 274 15.46 -9.54 7.60
CA ALA A 274 16.77 -8.91 7.52
C ALA A 274 17.74 -9.70 6.63
N PHE A 275 17.68 -11.04 6.70
CA PHE A 275 18.47 -11.91 5.84
C PHE A 275 18.16 -11.69 4.35
N HIS A 276 16.88 -11.49 3.98
CA HIS A 276 16.51 -11.25 2.59
C HIS A 276 17.03 -9.92 2.02
N VAL A 277 17.31 -8.94 2.88
CA VAL A 277 17.99 -7.69 2.46
C VAL A 277 19.51 -7.87 2.50
N PHE A 278 20.04 -8.46 3.58
CA PHE A 278 21.47 -8.74 3.73
C PHE A 278 22.05 -9.56 2.58
N LYS A 279 21.30 -10.57 2.09
CA LYS A 279 21.75 -11.40 0.96
C LYS A 279 22.04 -10.58 -0.30
N VAL A 280 21.34 -9.46 -0.50
CA VAL A 280 21.54 -8.59 -1.68
C VAL A 280 22.90 -7.89 -1.62
N PHE A 281 23.36 -7.50 -0.43
CA PHE A 281 24.72 -6.95 -0.25
C PHE A 281 25.80 -7.98 -0.59
N VAL A 282 25.64 -9.21 -0.10
CA VAL A 282 26.61 -10.28 -0.32
C VAL A 282 26.56 -10.81 -1.77
N ALA A 283 25.39 -10.86 -2.38
CA ALA A 283 25.23 -11.29 -3.77
C ALA A 283 25.64 -10.23 -4.80
N ASN A 284 25.84 -8.97 -4.41
CA ASN A 284 26.29 -7.92 -5.32
C ASN A 284 27.70 -8.27 -5.86
N PRO A 285 27.91 -8.45 -7.18
CA PRO A 285 29.23 -8.72 -7.73
C PRO A 285 30.16 -7.49 -7.66
N ASN A 286 29.60 -6.29 -7.60
CA ASN A 286 30.32 -5.01 -7.60
C ASN A 286 30.28 -4.38 -6.20
N LYS A 287 30.72 -5.10 -5.17
CA LYS A 287 30.77 -4.58 -3.79
C LYS A 287 31.79 -3.43 -3.72
N THR A 288 31.46 -2.36 -3.01
CA THR A 288 32.43 -1.30 -2.72
C THR A 288 33.53 -1.82 -1.77
N PRO A 289 34.73 -1.22 -1.76
CA PRO A 289 35.82 -1.64 -0.88
C PRO A 289 35.41 -1.66 0.60
N GLU A 290 34.60 -0.69 1.03
CA GLU A 290 34.16 -0.55 2.41
C GLU A 290 33.14 -1.65 2.80
N ILE A 291 32.30 -2.09 1.87
CA ILE A 291 31.41 -3.24 2.06
C ILE A 291 32.22 -4.53 2.20
N VAL A 292 33.23 -4.72 1.34
CA VAL A 292 34.15 -5.86 1.43
C VAL A 292 34.88 -5.88 2.77
N GLU A 293 35.42 -4.74 3.20
CA GLU A 293 36.11 -4.59 4.47
C GLU A 293 35.24 -5.00 5.66
N VAL A 294 33.99 -4.52 5.72
CA VAL A 294 33.06 -4.88 6.81
C VAL A 294 32.75 -6.39 6.81
N LEU A 295 32.52 -6.99 5.64
CA LEU A 295 32.22 -8.42 5.52
C LEU A 295 33.44 -9.28 5.87
N SER A 296 34.64 -8.96 5.35
CA SER A 296 35.89 -9.67 5.66
C SER A 296 36.25 -9.57 7.14
N THR A 297 36.18 -8.36 7.73
CA THR A 297 36.43 -8.15 9.17
C THR A 297 35.52 -8.99 10.06
N ASN A 298 34.29 -9.28 9.61
CA ASN A 298 33.31 -10.06 10.37
C ASN A 298 33.15 -11.50 9.87
N LYS A 299 34.01 -11.96 8.93
CA LYS A 299 33.86 -13.20 8.17
C LYS A 299 33.61 -14.43 9.05
N GLU A 300 34.51 -14.70 10.01
CA GLU A 300 34.40 -15.88 10.87
C GLU A 300 33.10 -15.88 11.69
N LYS A 301 32.75 -14.72 12.26
CA LYS A 301 31.52 -14.56 13.05
C LYS A 301 30.27 -14.74 12.19
N LEU A 302 30.26 -14.19 10.97
CA LEU A 302 29.17 -14.33 10.01
C LEU A 302 28.99 -15.79 9.58
N LEU A 303 30.07 -16.48 9.23
CA LEU A 303 30.01 -17.89 8.82
C LEU A 303 29.47 -18.78 9.94
N LYS A 304 29.96 -18.59 11.17
CA LYS A 304 29.44 -19.30 12.35
C LYS A 304 27.95 -19.01 12.56
N TYR A 305 27.57 -17.73 12.54
CA TYR A 305 26.18 -17.32 12.74
C TYR A 305 25.24 -17.91 11.67
N LEU A 306 25.62 -17.83 10.38
CA LEU A 306 24.81 -18.33 9.27
C LEU A 306 24.71 -19.86 9.25
N GLY A 307 25.72 -20.57 9.75
CA GLY A 307 25.66 -22.03 9.95
C GLY A 307 24.43 -22.44 10.77
N ASP A 308 24.25 -21.78 11.92
CA ASP A 308 23.17 -22.06 12.87
C ASP A 308 21.87 -21.28 12.58
N PHE A 309 21.88 -20.37 11.62
CA PHE A 309 20.75 -19.50 11.31
C PHE A 309 19.56 -20.29 10.73
N HIS A 310 18.44 -20.28 11.47
CA HIS A 310 17.15 -20.84 11.08
C HIS A 310 17.22 -22.25 10.47
N THR A 311 18.00 -23.15 11.07
CA THR A 311 18.16 -24.54 10.61
C THR A 311 16.88 -25.37 10.73
N ASP A 312 15.91 -24.89 11.50
CA ASP A 312 14.56 -25.45 11.66
C ASP A 312 13.61 -25.17 10.48
N LYS A 313 13.99 -24.32 9.53
CA LYS A 313 13.17 -24.04 8.33
C LYS A 313 13.31 -25.16 7.30
N GLU A 314 12.18 -25.73 6.88
CA GLU A 314 12.11 -26.72 5.80
C GLU A 314 12.08 -26.12 4.39
N ASP A 315 12.06 -24.79 4.27
CA ASP A 315 12.08 -24.08 2.99
C ASP A 315 13.39 -24.32 2.23
N GLU A 316 13.35 -25.13 1.18
CA GLU A 316 14.51 -25.48 0.36
C GLU A 316 15.12 -24.27 -0.34
N GLN A 317 14.30 -23.32 -0.82
CA GLN A 317 14.81 -22.09 -1.43
C GLN A 317 15.65 -21.31 -0.42
N PHE A 318 15.17 -21.19 0.81
CA PHE A 318 15.94 -20.52 1.87
C PHE A 318 17.26 -21.23 2.18
N LYS A 319 17.27 -22.58 2.23
CA LYS A 319 18.51 -23.35 2.47
C LYS A 319 19.54 -23.13 1.36
N GLU A 320 19.10 -23.14 0.10
CA GLU A 320 19.94 -22.86 -1.06
C GLU A 320 20.51 -21.44 -1.01
N GLU A 321 19.64 -20.44 -0.80
CA GLU A 321 20.06 -19.04 -0.66
C GLU A 321 21.09 -18.89 0.48
N LYS A 322 20.87 -19.51 1.63
CA LYS A 322 21.80 -19.48 2.76
C LYS A 322 23.14 -20.11 2.40
N ALA A 323 23.15 -21.27 1.72
CA ALA A 323 24.37 -21.94 1.30
C ALA A 323 25.19 -21.09 0.32
N VAL A 324 24.52 -20.41 -0.63
CA VAL A 324 25.17 -19.48 -1.57
C VAL A 324 25.82 -18.32 -0.81
N ILE A 325 25.11 -17.71 0.15
CA ILE A 325 25.63 -16.58 0.92
C ILE A 325 26.81 -16.99 1.81
N ILE A 326 26.77 -18.18 2.42
CA ILE A 326 27.90 -18.73 3.18
C ILE A 326 29.12 -18.92 2.27
N LYS A 327 28.91 -19.47 1.07
CA LYS A 327 29.98 -19.69 0.08
C LYS A 327 30.60 -18.36 -0.38
N GLU A 328 29.78 -17.35 -0.69
CA GLU A 328 30.27 -16.03 -1.09
C GLU A 328 31.10 -15.37 0.02
N ILE A 329 30.65 -15.42 1.27
CA ILE A 329 31.41 -14.87 2.40
C ILE A 329 32.72 -15.64 2.64
N SER A 330 32.74 -16.97 2.46
CA SER A 330 33.95 -17.77 2.67
C SER A 330 35.05 -17.46 1.65
N MET A 331 34.66 -17.04 0.45
CA MET A 331 35.56 -16.63 -0.64
C MET A 331 36.12 -15.21 -0.49
N LEU A 332 35.58 -14.38 0.41
CA LEU A 332 36.14 -13.06 0.69
C LEU A 332 37.54 -13.19 1.28
N GLN A 333 38.51 -12.49 0.69
CA GLN A 333 39.88 -12.42 1.19
C GLN A 333 39.97 -11.40 2.33
N ASN A 334 40.75 -11.71 3.36
CA ASN A 334 41.12 -10.72 4.36
C ASN A 334 42.22 -9.83 3.76
N GLN A 335 42.17 -8.51 3.98
CA GLN A 335 43.26 -7.62 3.55
C GLN A 335 44.61 -7.99 4.19
N GLN A 336 44.61 -8.74 5.30
CA GLN A 336 45.82 -9.29 5.93
C GLN A 336 46.47 -10.44 5.14
N ASP A 337 45.79 -11.06 4.17
CA ASP A 337 46.33 -12.16 3.35
C ASP A 337 46.96 -11.66 2.04
N ILE A 338 46.94 -10.34 1.77
CA ILE A 338 47.42 -9.75 0.51
C ILE A 338 48.93 -9.42 0.58
N ASP A 339 49.58 -9.49 1.76
CA ASP A 339 51.03 -9.32 1.85
C ASP A 339 51.73 -10.24 2.86
N PRO A 340 52.26 -11.38 2.39
CA PRO A 340 53.37 -12.06 3.07
C PRO A 340 54.70 -11.99 2.29
N GLN A 341 54.82 -11.19 1.21
CA GLN A 341 56.00 -11.21 0.34
C GLN A 341 56.33 -9.83 -0.25
N ALA A 342 56.72 -8.91 0.62
CA ALA A 342 57.46 -7.70 0.24
C ALA A 342 58.50 -7.33 1.31
N ASP A 343 59.27 -8.31 1.76
CA ASP A 343 60.55 -8.09 2.47
C ASP A 343 61.46 -9.30 2.20
N ASP A 344 62.20 -9.23 1.09
CA ASP A 344 63.46 -9.96 0.86
C ASP A 344 64.42 -9.06 0.09
#